data_AF-A0AAX1LHU7-F1
#
_entry.id   AF-A0AAX1LHU7-F1
#
_cell.length_a   1.000
_cell.length_b   1.000
_cell.length_c   1.000
_cell.angle_alpha   90.00
_cell.angle_beta   90.00
_cell.angle_gamma   90.00
#
_symmetry.space_group_name_H-M   'P 1'
#
loop_
_entity.id
_entity.type
_entity.pdbx_description
1 polymer ?
#
loop_
_entity_poly.entity_id
_entity_poly.type
_entity_poly.pdbx_seq_one_letter_code
_entity_poly.pdbx_strand_id
1 'polypeptide(L)'
;MNTQPKMSIDEENTQRVIGRAVRLGYIIVSIRINGDDARVQVMPSPLAPYTPELTCDAVTGEWVIQTTAYGALNAGEIQKIAGGYQRAVAMVSELRYLDANNVIDYHVTD
;
A
#
# COMPACT_ATOMS: atom_id res chain seq x y z
N MET A 1 25.71 25.29 -12.78
CA MET A 1 25.62 24.63 -11.47
C MET A 1 24.19 24.16 -11.34
N ASN A 2 23.93 22.85 -11.48
CA ASN A 2 22.57 22.30 -11.50
C ASN A 2 22.19 21.97 -10.04
N THR A 3 21.69 22.95 -9.30
CA THR A 3 21.15 22.75 -7.95
C THR A 3 19.72 22.22 -8.07
N GLN A 4 19.57 20.93 -8.40
CA GLN A 4 18.33 20.25 -8.04
C GLN A 4 18.27 20.17 -6.51
N PRO A 5 17.14 20.51 -5.87
CA PRO A 5 16.98 20.28 -4.45
C PRO A 5 17.19 18.80 -4.17
N LYS A 6 18.10 18.48 -3.25
CA LYS A 6 18.25 17.10 -2.78
C LYS A 6 17.03 16.80 -1.92
N MET A 7 16.23 15.82 -2.35
CA MET A 7 15.08 15.31 -1.60
C MET A 7 15.52 14.91 -0.19
N SER A 8 14.67 15.13 0.81
CA SER A 8 14.91 14.67 2.17
C SER A 8 14.85 13.14 2.23
N ILE A 9 15.44 12.54 3.27
CA ILE A 9 15.38 11.09 3.50
C ILE A 9 13.91 10.64 3.68
N ASP A 10 13.08 11.46 4.31
CA ASP A 10 11.68 11.16 4.55
C ASP A 10 10.86 11.21 3.26
N GLU A 11 11.16 12.16 2.37
CA GLU A 11 10.61 12.21 1.01
C GLU A 11 11.03 10.97 0.20
N GLU A 12 12.30 10.57 0.27
CA GLU A 12 12.81 9.37 -0.41
C GLU A 12 12.12 8.10 0.09
N ASN A 13 11.95 7.97 1.40
CA ASN A 13 11.24 6.87 2.03
C ASN A 13 9.76 6.84 1.65
N THR A 14 9.11 8.00 1.63
CA THR A 14 7.70 8.14 1.20
C THR A 14 7.55 7.68 -0.24
N GLN A 15 8.40 8.16 -1.15
CA GLN A 15 8.41 7.73 -2.56
C GLN A 15 8.73 6.24 -2.71
N ARG A 16 9.62 5.69 -1.88
CA ARG A 16 9.93 4.26 -1.87
C ARG A 16 8.72 3.42 -1.49
N VAL A 17 7.96 3.82 -0.47
CA VAL A 17 6.75 3.13 -0.01
C VAL A 17 5.65 3.21 -1.07
N ILE A 18 5.42 4.38 -1.65
CA ILE A 18 4.48 4.57 -2.77
C ILE A 18 4.88 3.69 -3.98
N GLY A 19 6.15 3.72 -4.37
CA GLY A 19 6.65 2.90 -5.48
C GLY A 19 6.55 1.40 -5.22
N ARG A 20 6.70 0.96 -3.96
CA ARG A 20 6.44 -0.43 -3.56
C ARG A 20 4.96 -0.78 -3.66
N ALA A 21 4.07 0.09 -3.19
CA ALA A 21 2.63 -0.10 -3.31
C ALA A 21 2.20 -0.29 -4.77
N VAL A 22 2.69 0.56 -5.68
CA VAL A 22 2.41 0.44 -7.12
C VAL A 22 2.84 -0.91 -7.67
N ARG A 23 4.06 -1.37 -7.35
CA ARG A 23 4.54 -2.70 -7.78
C ARG A 23 3.71 -3.85 -7.21
N LEU A 24 3.10 -3.66 -6.05
CA LEU A 24 2.23 -4.63 -5.40
C LEU A 24 0.77 -4.53 -5.87
N GLY A 25 0.45 -3.61 -6.79
CA GLY A 25 -0.90 -3.45 -7.32
C GLY A 25 -1.80 -2.58 -6.45
N TYR A 26 -1.22 -1.71 -5.63
CA TYR A 26 -1.93 -0.80 -4.73
C TYR A 26 -1.64 0.66 -5.07
N ILE A 27 -2.59 1.52 -4.68
CA ILE A 27 -2.46 2.97 -4.68
C ILE A 27 -2.51 3.41 -3.21
N ILE A 28 -1.47 4.10 -2.75
CA ILE A 28 -1.54 4.85 -1.50
C ILE A 28 -2.30 6.13 -1.81
N VAL A 29 -3.44 6.33 -1.15
CA VAL A 29 -4.32 7.48 -1.31
C VAL A 29 -3.88 8.62 -0.41
N SER A 30 -3.48 8.29 0.81
CA SER A 30 -2.88 9.24 1.73
C SER A 30 -2.02 8.58 2.79
N ILE A 31 -1.06 9.35 3.31
CA ILE A 31 -0.33 9.12 4.55
C ILE A 31 -0.56 10.38 5.39
N ARG A 32 -1.10 10.23 6.60
CA ARG A 32 -1.34 11.32 7.54
C ARG A 32 -0.61 11.07 8.83
N ILE A 33 0.28 11.97 9.20
CA ILE A 33 1.09 11.88 10.42
C ILE A 33 0.38 12.58 11.57
N ASN A 34 0.16 11.86 12.67
CA ASN A 34 -0.46 12.37 13.90
C ASN A 34 0.43 12.04 15.09
N GLY A 35 1.42 12.90 15.35
CA GLY A 35 2.47 12.60 16.33
C GLY A 35 3.28 11.39 15.87
N ASP A 36 3.35 10.36 16.71
CA ASP A 36 4.09 9.12 16.41
C ASP A 36 3.28 8.11 15.56
N ASP A 37 2.02 8.41 15.23
CA ASP A 37 1.14 7.53 14.42
C ASP A 37 1.09 7.98 12.95
N ALA A 38 1.23 7.03 12.03
CA ALA A 38 1.05 7.23 10.59
C ALA A 38 -0.20 6.51 10.11
N ARG A 39 -1.24 7.27 9.76
CA ARG A 39 -2.47 6.72 9.19
C ARG A 39 -2.36 6.66 7.68
N VAL A 40 -2.41 5.44 7.13
CA VAL A 40 -2.33 5.21 5.69
C VAL A 40 -3.69 4.80 5.15
N GLN A 41 -4.10 5.43 4.06
CA GLN A 41 -5.22 4.97 3.25
C GLN A 41 -4.66 4.36 1.97
N VAL A 42 -5.07 3.13 1.67
CA VAL A 42 -4.63 2.35 0.50
C VAL A 42 -5.85 1.74 -0.18
N MET A 43 -5.81 1.66 -1.51
CA MET A 43 -6.82 0.96 -2.30
C MET A 43 -6.17 0.06 -3.36
N PRO A 44 -6.83 -1.02 -3.80
CA PRO A 44 -6.37 -1.79 -4.95
C PRO A 44 -6.29 -0.92 -6.21
N SER A 45 -5.26 -1.13 -7.02
CA SER A 45 -5.17 -0.51 -8.34
C SER A 45 -6.13 -1.21 -9.31
N PRO A 46 -6.92 -0.45 -10.10
CA PRO A 46 -7.74 -1.02 -11.17
C PRO A 46 -6.92 -1.78 -12.23
N LEU A 47 -5.61 -1.49 -12.32
CA LEU A 47 -4.68 -2.14 -13.26
C LEU A 47 -4.15 -3.49 -12.75
N ALA A 48 -4.41 -3.84 -11.49
CA ALA A 48 -3.93 -5.06 -10.86
C ALA A 48 -5.12 -5.95 -10.45
N PRO A 49 -5.68 -6.76 -11.37
CA PRO A 49 -6.86 -7.57 -11.09
C PRO A 49 -6.61 -8.56 -9.94
N TYR A 50 -7.68 -8.89 -9.22
CA TYR A 50 -7.69 -9.77 -8.04
C TYR A 50 -6.81 -9.29 -6.87
N THR A 51 -6.35 -8.03 -6.89
CA THR A 51 -5.73 -7.41 -5.72
C THR A 51 -6.84 -7.13 -4.70
N PRO A 52 -6.79 -7.73 -3.50
CA PRO A 52 -7.83 -7.55 -2.50
C PRO A 52 -7.70 -6.20 -1.80
N GLU A 53 -8.84 -5.69 -1.31
CA GLU A 53 -8.86 -4.52 -0.44
C GLU A 53 -8.10 -4.79 0.86
N LEU A 54 -7.44 -3.75 1.37
CA LEU A 54 -6.76 -3.75 2.66
C LEU A 54 -7.47 -2.77 3.57
N THR A 55 -7.65 -3.16 4.83
CA THR A 55 -8.24 -2.28 5.85
C THR A 55 -7.40 -2.38 7.11
N CYS A 56 -7.09 -1.23 7.72
CA CYS A 56 -6.46 -1.23 9.04
C CYS A 56 -7.55 -1.28 10.10
N ASP A 57 -7.52 -2.28 10.97
CA ASP A 57 -8.45 -2.40 12.08
C ASP A 57 -8.22 -1.24 13.06
N ALA A 58 -9.26 -0.46 13.31
CA ALA A 58 -9.14 0.76 14.12
C ALA A 58 -8.91 0.48 15.62
N VAL A 59 -9.16 -0.74 16.08
CA VAL A 59 -9.02 -1.14 17.48
C VAL A 59 -7.65 -1.76 17.73
N THR A 60 -7.20 -2.66 16.86
CA THR A 60 -5.93 -3.39 17.02
C THR A 60 -4.77 -2.74 16.28
N GLY A 61 -5.04 -1.87 15.30
CA GLY A 61 -4.04 -1.32 14.39
C GLY A 61 -3.51 -2.36 13.39
N GLU A 62 -4.12 -3.54 13.31
CA GLU A 62 -3.67 -4.60 12.40
C GLU A 62 -4.26 -4.44 11.00
N TRP A 63 -3.42 -4.61 9.99
CA TRP A 63 -3.87 -4.67 8.61
C TRP A 63 -4.52 -6.02 8.29
N VAL A 64 -5.75 -5.95 7.77
CA VAL A 64 -6.57 -7.08 7.35
C VAL A 64 -6.67 -7.10 5.83
N ILE A 65 -6.57 -8.30 5.26
CA ILE A 65 -6.76 -8.54 3.83
C ILE A 65 -8.20 -9.03 3.63
N GLN A 66 -8.99 -8.30 2.85
CA GLN A 66 -10.36 -8.72 2.57
C GLN A 66 -10.39 -9.89 1.59
N THR A 67 -11.19 -10.90 1.89
CA THR A 67 -11.36 -12.06 1.02
C THR A 67 -12.64 -11.98 0.22
N THR A 68 -12.56 -12.31 -1.08
CA THR A 68 -13.72 -12.36 -1.98
C THR A 68 -13.98 -13.78 -2.46
N ALA A 69 -15.26 -14.19 -2.50
CA ALA A 69 -15.69 -15.44 -3.11
C ALA A 69 -15.90 -15.25 -4.62
N TYR A 70 -15.14 -15.95 -5.46
CA TYR A 70 -15.13 -15.75 -6.92
C TYR A 70 -15.95 -16.77 -7.73
N GLY A 71 -16.60 -17.74 -7.08
CA GLY A 71 -17.33 -18.80 -7.77
C GLY A 71 -16.42 -19.78 -8.53
N ALA A 72 -16.97 -20.45 -9.55
CA ALA A 72 -16.23 -21.41 -10.36
C ALA A 72 -15.30 -20.70 -11.37
N LEU A 73 -14.02 -21.07 -11.34
CA LEU A 73 -12.98 -20.46 -12.16
C LEU A 73 -12.07 -21.51 -12.77
N ASN A 74 -11.43 -21.18 -13.90
CA ASN A 74 -10.37 -22.01 -14.47
C ASN A 74 -9.06 -21.85 -13.69
N ALA A 75 -8.11 -22.77 -13.93
CA ALA A 75 -6.84 -22.78 -13.22
C ALA A 75 -6.01 -21.48 -13.38
N GLY A 76 -6.08 -20.83 -14.54
CA GLY A 76 -5.37 -19.58 -14.79
C GLY A 76 -5.91 -18.42 -13.96
N GLU A 77 -7.23 -18.32 -13.80
CA GLU A 77 -7.85 -17.31 -12.93
C GLU A 77 -7.52 -17.58 -11.44
N ILE A 78 -7.49 -18.85 -11.02
CA ILE A 78 -7.03 -19.23 -9.67
C ILE A 78 -5.59 -18.79 -9.42
N GLN A 79 -4.68 -18.95 -10.39
CA GLN A 79 -3.30 -18.48 -10.27
C GLN A 79 -3.22 -16.96 -10.13
N LYS A 80 -4.04 -16.20 -10.86
CA LYS A 80 -4.09 -14.74 -10.73
C LYS A 80 -4.59 -14.30 -9.35
N ILE A 81 -5.60 -14.97 -8.81
CA ILE A 81 -6.12 -14.75 -7.45
C ILE A 81 -5.02 -15.02 -6.42
N ALA A 82 -4.35 -16.18 -6.50
CA ALA A 82 -3.25 -16.50 -5.60
C ALA A 82 -2.14 -15.43 -5.65
N GLY A 83 -1.79 -14.97 -6.85
CA GLY A 83 -0.83 -13.87 -7.02
C GLY A 83 -1.30 -12.54 -6.42
N GLY A 84 -2.60 -12.23 -6.51
CA GLY A 84 -3.22 -11.07 -5.86
C GLY A 84 -3.06 -11.09 -4.34
N TYR A 85 -3.39 -12.21 -3.70
CA TYR A 85 -3.22 -12.36 -2.26
C TYR A 85 -1.75 -12.39 -1.82
N GLN A 86 -0.84 -12.94 -2.63
CA GLN A 86 0.60 -12.87 -2.35
C GLN A 86 1.09 -11.41 -2.32
N ARG A 87 0.67 -10.59 -3.28
CA ARG A 87 0.99 -9.16 -3.28
C ARG A 87 0.38 -8.43 -2.09
N ALA A 88 -0.85 -8.80 -1.68
CA ALA A 88 -1.50 -8.25 -0.51
C ALA A 88 -0.71 -8.51 0.79
N VAL A 89 -0.23 -9.75 0.99
CA VAL A 89 0.60 -10.10 2.15
C VAL A 89 1.91 -9.29 2.17
N ALA A 90 2.52 -9.09 1.00
CA ALA A 90 3.70 -8.23 0.89
C ALA A 90 3.37 -6.77 1.23
N MET A 91 2.22 -6.26 0.79
CA MET A 91 1.80 -4.87 1.07
C MET A 91 1.50 -4.66 2.56
N VAL A 92 0.84 -5.61 3.21
CA VAL A 92 0.66 -5.62 4.67
C VAL A 92 1.99 -5.56 5.40
N SER A 93 3.00 -6.27 4.91
CA SER A 93 4.35 -6.23 5.50
C SER A 93 5.00 -4.84 5.33
N GLU A 94 4.85 -4.20 4.18
CA GLU A 94 5.32 -2.82 3.97
C GLU A 94 4.63 -1.82 4.92
N LEU A 95 3.31 -1.96 5.12
CA LEU A 95 2.52 -1.04 5.93
C LEU A 95 2.73 -1.24 7.44
N ARG A 96 2.93 -2.49 7.89
CA ARG A 96 3.15 -2.83 9.31
C ARG A 96 4.41 -2.19 9.87
N TYR A 97 5.44 -2.01 9.05
CA TYR A 97 6.73 -1.44 9.46
C TYR A 97 6.89 0.03 9.04
N LEU A 98 5.78 0.70 8.67
CA LEU A 98 5.82 2.12 8.37
C LEU A 98 5.96 2.91 9.66
N ASP A 99 7.01 3.72 9.75
CA ASP A 99 7.30 4.58 10.88
C ASP A 99 6.99 6.03 10.50
N ALA A 100 6.16 6.69 11.30
CA ALA A 100 5.77 8.10 11.13
C ALA A 100 6.98 9.04 11.10
N ASN A 101 8.08 8.66 11.78
CA ASN A 101 9.31 9.46 11.82
C ASN A 101 10.14 9.39 10.52
N ASN A 102 9.77 8.52 9.59
CA ASN A 102 10.55 8.23 8.37
C ASN A 102 9.77 8.50 7.08
N VAL A 103 8.60 9.12 7.18
CA VAL A 103 7.76 9.50 6.02
C VAL A 103 7.23 10.91 6.21
N ILE A 104 6.68 11.48 5.14
CA ILE A 104 5.98 12.77 5.17
C ILE A 104 4.49 12.59 4.88
N ASP A 105 3.71 13.61 5.23
CA ASP A 105 2.32 13.68 4.79
C ASP A 105 2.24 13.59 3.27
N TYR A 106 1.33 12.75 2.80
CA TYR A 106 1.12 12.51 1.39
C TYR A 106 -0.36 12.39 1.09
N HIS A 107 -0.77 12.92 -0.05
CA HIS A 107 -2.10 12.73 -0.58
C HIS A 107 -2.04 12.69 -2.10
N VAL A 108 -2.75 11.75 -2.72
CA VAL A 108 -3.01 11.80 -4.16
C VAL A 108 -3.82 13.06 -4.43
N THR A 109 -3.30 13.93 -5.29
CA THR A 109 -4.06 15.04 -5.88
C THR A 109 -4.63 14.56 -7.21
N ASP A 110 -5.89 14.90 -7.47
CA ASP A 110 -6.61 14.62 -8.73
C ASP A 110 -5.84 15.07 -9.99
#